data_AF-A0A1V4HE59-F1
#
_entry.id   AF-A0A1V4HE59-F1
#
_cell.length_a   1.000
_cell.length_b   1.000
_cell.length_c   1.000
_cell.angle_alpha   90.00
_cell.angle_beta   90.00
_cell.angle_gamma   90.00
#
_symmetry.space_group_name_H-M   'P 1'
#
loop_
_entity.id
_entity.type
_entity.pdbx_description
1 polymer ?
#
loop_
_entity_poly.entity_id
_entity_poly.type
_entity_poly.pdbx_seq_one_letter_code
_entity_poly.pdbx_strand_id
1 'polypeptide(L)'
;MKSIYHDAMNSWNGYSHQGKVAIYTVISMINDLMLSEENASSYELELEYLEDFSIICDNSPIAIHQVKTFDSTAPSEYKDAVWTLLGKSMMLPTIVHAYLHTSETLSQKARLKEVYATLVAP
;
A
#
# COMPACT_ATOMS: atom_id res chain seq x y z
N MET A 1 -4.01 -25.99 20.80
CA MET A 1 -4.37 -26.84 19.64
C MET A 1 -4.72 -25.90 18.50
N LYS A 2 -3.85 -25.75 17.49
CA LYS A 2 -4.05 -24.83 16.36
C LYS A 2 -5.06 -25.46 15.41
N SER A 3 -6.16 -24.79 15.12
CA SER A 3 -7.21 -25.31 14.21
C SER A 3 -6.60 -25.63 12.85
N ILE A 4 -6.92 -26.81 12.32
CA ILE A 4 -6.42 -27.36 11.04
C ILE A 4 -7.20 -26.80 9.83
N TYR A 5 -8.18 -25.91 10.07
CA TYR A 5 -8.91 -25.20 9.04
C TYR A 5 -8.32 -23.81 8.87
N HIS A 6 -7.28 -23.70 8.02
CA HIS A 6 -6.88 -22.42 7.48
C HIS A 6 -7.86 -22.03 6.38
N ASP A 7 -8.88 -21.26 6.73
CA ASP A 7 -9.74 -20.60 5.75
C ASP A 7 -8.94 -19.51 5.03
N ALA A 8 -8.90 -19.58 3.70
CA ALA A 8 -8.20 -18.63 2.85
C ALA A 8 -8.92 -17.26 2.77
N MET A 9 -10.17 -17.15 3.26
CA MET A 9 -10.95 -15.90 3.23
C MET A 9 -10.20 -14.71 3.81
N ASN A 10 -9.48 -14.90 4.93
CA ASN A 10 -8.70 -13.81 5.54
C ASN A 10 -7.57 -13.33 4.62
N SER A 11 -6.87 -14.26 3.96
CA SER A 11 -5.83 -13.92 2.99
C SER A 11 -6.42 -13.26 1.74
N TRP A 12 -7.55 -13.75 1.23
CA TRP A 12 -8.25 -13.14 0.08
C TRP A 12 -8.73 -11.72 0.36
N ASN A 13 -9.25 -11.46 1.56
CA ASN A 13 -9.63 -10.11 1.95
C ASN A 13 -8.40 -9.19 2.11
N GLY A 14 -7.28 -9.73 2.62
CA GLY A 14 -5.99 -9.05 2.66
C GLY A 14 -5.51 -8.62 1.27
N TYR A 15 -5.46 -9.55 0.32
CA TYR A 15 -5.07 -9.27 -1.07
C TYR A 15 -6.00 -8.25 -1.75
N SER A 16 -7.32 -8.31 -1.50
CA SER A 16 -8.26 -7.32 -2.04
C SER A 16 -7.98 -5.91 -1.50
N HIS A 17 -7.67 -5.78 -0.22
CA HIS A 17 -7.33 -4.49 0.37
C HIS A 17 -6.00 -3.95 -0.17
N GLN A 18 -4.98 -4.81 -0.22
CA GLN A 18 -3.68 -4.47 -0.79
C GLN A 18 -3.78 -3.97 -2.23
N GLY A 19 -4.54 -4.64 -3.09
CA GLY A 19 -4.76 -4.19 -4.47
C GLY A 19 -5.42 -2.81 -4.55
N LYS A 20 -6.37 -2.50 -3.64
CA LYS A 20 -6.99 -1.16 -3.57
C LYS A 20 -5.98 -0.09 -3.16
N VAL A 21 -5.14 -0.38 -2.17
CA VAL A 21 -4.08 0.53 -1.71
C VAL A 21 -3.06 0.77 -2.83
N ALA A 22 -2.67 -0.28 -3.56
CA ALA A 22 -1.76 -0.17 -4.70
C ALA A 22 -2.32 0.74 -5.80
N ILE A 23 -3.57 0.52 -6.22
CA ILE A 23 -4.24 1.36 -7.24
C ILE A 23 -4.34 2.82 -6.77
N TYR A 24 -4.77 3.04 -5.52
CA TYR A 24 -4.87 4.40 -4.96
C TYR A 24 -3.50 5.09 -4.95
N THR A 25 -2.44 4.38 -4.57
CA THR A 25 -1.07 4.90 -4.54
C THR A 25 -0.62 5.33 -5.94
N VAL A 26 -0.83 4.48 -6.95
CA VAL A 26 -0.45 4.80 -8.34
C VAL A 26 -1.24 5.98 -8.89
N ILE A 27 -2.55 6.05 -8.67
CA ILE A 27 -3.37 7.18 -9.13
C ILE A 27 -2.93 8.49 -8.44
N SER A 28 -2.65 8.43 -7.14
CA SER A 28 -2.16 9.59 -6.38
C SER A 28 -0.81 10.04 -6.93
N MET A 29 0.11 9.11 -7.19
CA MET A 29 1.41 9.40 -7.78
C MET A 29 1.30 10.04 -9.17
N ILE A 30 0.41 9.52 -10.04
CA ILE A 30 0.15 10.11 -11.37
C ILE A 30 -0.29 11.57 -11.24
N ASN A 31 -1.19 11.86 -10.31
CA ASN A 31 -1.69 13.21 -10.08
C ASN A 31 -0.62 14.14 -9.45
N ASP A 32 0.04 13.68 -8.40
CA ASP A 32 1.00 14.47 -7.62
C ASP A 32 2.25 14.81 -8.44
N LEU A 33 2.70 13.88 -9.30
CA LEU A 33 3.84 14.08 -10.18
C LEU A 33 3.46 14.63 -11.57
N MET A 34 2.16 14.82 -11.84
CA MET A 34 1.63 15.24 -13.15
C MET A 34 2.18 14.39 -14.31
N LEU A 35 2.16 13.06 -14.15
CA LEU A 35 2.75 12.16 -15.14
C LEU A 35 1.95 12.21 -16.45
N SER A 36 2.67 12.47 -17.54
CA SER A 36 2.18 12.22 -18.90
C SER A 36 2.25 10.73 -19.22
N GLU A 37 1.61 10.30 -20.30
CA GLU A 37 1.75 8.92 -20.81
C GLU A 37 3.22 8.56 -21.09
N GLU A 38 3.99 9.49 -21.66
CA GLU A 38 5.42 9.32 -21.94
C GLU A 38 6.21 9.11 -20.64
N ASN A 39 6.02 9.97 -19.63
CA ASN A 39 6.76 9.86 -18.37
C ASN A 39 6.28 8.68 -17.52
N ALA A 40 5.00 8.29 -17.61
CA ALA A 40 4.47 7.13 -16.91
C ALA A 40 5.05 5.82 -17.46
N SER A 41 5.49 5.79 -18.71
CA SER A 41 6.05 4.59 -19.34
C SER A 41 7.35 4.08 -18.71
N SER A 42 8.07 4.92 -17.97
CA SER A 42 9.25 4.51 -17.21
C SER A 42 8.92 3.82 -15.88
N TYR A 43 7.64 3.84 -15.47
CA TYR A 43 7.19 3.30 -14.19
C TYR A 43 6.45 1.96 -14.35
N GLU A 44 6.64 1.07 -13.38
CA GLU A 44 5.88 -0.18 -13.27
C GLU A 44 5.34 -0.36 -11.84
N LEU A 45 4.15 -0.96 -11.74
CA LEU A 45 3.60 -1.45 -10.48
C LEU A 45 3.86 -2.95 -10.38
N GLU A 46 4.66 -3.34 -9.40
CA GLU A 46 4.94 -4.74 -9.09
C GLU A 46 4.08 -5.18 -7.90
N LEU A 47 3.41 -6.33 -8.02
CA LEU A 47 2.61 -6.92 -6.95
C LEU A 47 3.25 -8.23 -6.48
N GLU A 48 3.26 -8.48 -5.17
CA GLU A 48 3.60 -9.79 -4.58
C GLU A 48 5.00 -10.33 -4.92
N TYR A 49 6.00 -9.45 -5.06
CA TYR A 49 7.38 -9.87 -5.31
C TYR A 49 8.35 -9.31 -4.26
N LEU A 50 8.73 -8.03 -4.36
CA LEU A 50 9.67 -7.46 -3.40
C LEU A 50 9.02 -7.10 -2.06
N GLU A 51 7.80 -6.61 -2.06
CA GLU A 51 6.89 -6.43 -0.90
C GLU A 51 5.46 -6.73 -1.35
N ASP A 52 4.47 -6.45 -0.50
CA ASP A 52 3.04 -6.49 -0.87
C ASP A 52 2.81 -5.74 -2.21
N PHE A 53 3.42 -4.56 -2.40
CA PHE A 53 3.65 -4.00 -3.74
C PHE A 53 4.84 -3.04 -3.78
N SER A 54 5.34 -2.78 -4.99
CA SER A 54 6.47 -1.88 -5.23
C SER A 54 6.22 -0.98 -6.43
N ILE A 55 6.80 0.22 -6.40
CA ILE A 55 6.92 1.09 -7.57
C ILE A 55 8.33 0.96 -8.12
N ILE A 56 8.42 0.60 -9.40
CA ILE A 56 9.64 0.47 -10.16
C ILE A 56 9.74 1.68 -11.09
N CYS A 57 10.93 2.26 -11.22
CA CYS A 57 11.26 3.24 -12.25
C CYS A 57 12.56 2.80 -12.92
N ASP A 58 12.60 2.81 -14.26
CA ASP A 58 13.78 2.42 -15.04
C ASP A 58 14.37 1.07 -14.61
N ASN A 59 13.51 0.04 -14.48
CA ASN A 59 13.84 -1.33 -14.04
C ASN A 59 14.42 -1.45 -12.62
N SER A 60 14.33 -0.40 -11.78
CA SER A 60 14.79 -0.43 -10.40
C SER A 60 13.66 -0.10 -9.41
N PRO A 61 13.51 -0.84 -8.30
CA PRO A 61 12.52 -0.51 -7.28
C PRO A 61 12.92 0.80 -6.60
N ILE A 62 12.02 1.79 -6.66
CA ILE A 62 12.20 3.11 -6.03
C ILE A 62 11.37 3.27 -4.75
N ALA A 63 10.24 2.56 -4.65
CA ALA A 63 9.41 2.55 -3.47
C ALA A 63 8.88 1.15 -3.17
N ILE A 64 8.86 0.78 -1.90
CA ILE A 64 8.25 -0.47 -1.42
C ILE A 64 7.13 -0.17 -0.43
N HIS A 65 6.07 -0.98 -0.48
CA HIS A 65 4.86 -0.75 0.30
C HIS A 65 4.42 -2.04 0.97
N GLN A 66 4.33 -1.99 2.30
CA GLN A 66 3.77 -3.06 3.13
C GLN A 66 2.37 -2.64 3.59
N VAL A 67 1.38 -3.52 3.44
CA VAL A 67 -0.01 -3.30 3.81
C VAL A 67 -0.38 -4.22 4.97
N LYS A 68 -0.96 -3.63 6.02
CA LYS A 68 -1.40 -4.36 7.21
C LYS A 68 -2.79 -3.88 7.65
N THR A 69 -3.74 -4.81 7.65
CA THR A 69 -5.15 -4.58 8.00
C THR A 69 -5.47 -5.02 9.42
N PHE A 70 -4.55 -4.78 10.35
CA PHE A 70 -4.76 -5.11 11.76
C PHE A 70 -5.85 -4.21 12.35
N ASP A 71 -6.65 -4.76 13.27
CA ASP A 71 -7.63 -4.01 14.07
C ASP A 71 -6.96 -3.40 15.31
N SER A 72 -5.83 -2.73 15.09
CA SER A 72 -5.01 -2.11 16.13
C SER A 72 -4.19 -1.00 15.52
N THR A 73 -3.97 0.06 16.28
CA THR A 73 -3.08 1.17 15.89
C THR A 73 -1.77 1.16 16.68
N ALA A 74 -1.56 0.14 17.51
CA ALA A 74 -0.38 0.05 18.37
C ALA A 74 0.90 -0.12 17.53
N PRO A 75 1.88 0.81 17.60
CA PRO A 75 3.09 0.72 16.79
C PRO A 75 3.88 -0.58 16.97
N SER A 76 3.81 -1.18 18.16
CA SER A 76 4.46 -2.45 18.49
C SER A 76 4.00 -3.63 17.64
N GLU A 77 2.74 -3.62 17.16
CA GLU A 77 2.20 -4.69 16.33
C GLU A 77 2.77 -4.68 14.91
N TYR A 78 3.35 -3.56 14.49
CA TYR A 78 3.94 -3.38 13.17
C TYR A 78 5.46 -3.53 13.16
N LYS A 79 6.07 -3.88 14.30
CA LYS A 79 7.53 -3.95 14.45
C LYS A 79 8.19 -4.77 13.34
N ASP A 80 7.67 -5.96 13.06
CA ASP A 80 8.26 -6.86 12.06
C ASP A 80 8.16 -6.28 10.64
N ALA A 81 7.01 -5.66 10.31
CA ALA A 81 6.83 -4.96 9.05
C ALA A 81 7.83 -3.81 8.88
N VAL A 82 8.04 -3.01 9.95
CA VAL A 82 9.01 -1.92 9.96
C VAL A 82 10.45 -2.44 9.78
N TRP A 83 10.83 -3.51 10.46
CA TRP A 83 12.16 -4.10 10.31
C TRP A 83 12.39 -4.68 8.91
N THR A 84 11.40 -5.33 8.32
CA THR A 84 11.49 -5.83 6.95
C THR A 84 11.69 -4.68 5.95
N LEU A 85 10.88 -3.62 6.06
CA LEU A 85 11.00 -2.44 5.21
C LEU A 85 12.39 -1.80 5.34
N LEU A 86 12.88 -1.63 6.58
CA LEU A 86 14.21 -1.08 6.83
C LEU A 86 15.33 -1.96 6.23
N GLY A 87 15.26 -3.27 6.43
CA GLY A 87 16.23 -4.22 5.90
C GLY A 87 16.31 -4.18 4.37
N LYS A 88 15.16 -4.22 3.69
CA LYS A 88 15.12 -4.14 2.22
C LYS A 88 15.65 -2.81 1.69
N SER A 89 15.30 -1.69 2.35
CA SER A 89 15.80 -0.36 1.99
C SER A 89 17.33 -0.23 2.16
N MET A 90 17.91 -0.92 3.15
CA MET A 90 19.37 -0.96 3.32
C MET A 90 20.06 -1.86 2.28
N MET A 91 19.41 -2.94 1.86
CA MET A 91 19.97 -3.90 0.90
C MET A 91 19.88 -3.42 -0.56
N LEU A 92 18.90 -2.60 -0.89
CA LEU A 92 18.64 -2.10 -2.23
C LEU A 92 18.65 -0.55 -2.22
N PRO A 93 19.80 0.08 -2.48
CA PRO A 93 19.96 1.54 -2.39
C PRO A 93 19.07 2.35 -3.34
N THR A 94 18.47 1.70 -4.35
CA THR A 94 17.51 2.33 -5.27
C THR A 94 16.20 2.65 -4.58
N ILE A 95 15.87 1.95 -3.49
CA ILE A 95 14.67 2.18 -2.70
C ILE A 95 14.87 3.46 -1.89
N VAL A 96 14.24 4.54 -2.34
CA VAL A 96 14.27 5.85 -1.68
C VAL A 96 13.09 6.02 -0.72
N HIS A 97 12.03 5.23 -0.89
CA HIS A 97 10.83 5.30 -0.06
C HIS A 97 10.35 3.93 0.40
N ALA A 98 9.95 3.84 1.67
CA ALA A 98 9.38 2.64 2.26
C ALA A 98 8.13 3.03 3.06
N TYR A 99 7.00 2.41 2.74
CA TYR A 99 5.70 2.77 3.32
C TYR A 99 5.08 1.60 4.05
N LEU A 100 4.52 1.88 5.22
CA LEU A 100 3.62 1.00 5.93
C LEU A 100 2.21 1.59 5.86
N HIS A 101 1.30 0.87 5.21
CA HIS A 101 -0.11 1.21 5.14
C HIS A 101 -0.87 0.46 6.21
N THR A 102 -1.54 1.21 7.09
CA THR A 102 -2.37 0.67 8.16
C THR A 102 -3.84 1.01 7.93
N SER A 103 -4.73 0.25 8.54
CA SER A 103 -6.16 0.56 8.57
C SER A 103 -6.56 1.11 9.92
N GLU A 104 -7.41 2.14 9.95
CA GLU A 104 -8.01 2.67 11.17
C GLU A 104 -9.51 2.89 10.96
N THR A 105 -10.28 2.75 12.03
CA THR A 105 -11.70 3.06 12.01
C THR A 105 -11.92 4.56 11.83
N LEU A 106 -12.68 4.93 10.79
CA LEU A 106 -13.05 6.33 10.55
C LEU A 106 -14.06 6.82 11.61
N SER A 107 -13.56 7.63 12.55
CA SER A 107 -14.38 8.20 13.63
C SER A 107 -15.50 9.15 13.14
N GLN A 108 -15.33 9.78 11.97
CA GLN A 108 -16.29 10.75 11.40
C GLN A 108 -17.00 10.25 10.14
N LYS A 109 -17.24 8.94 10.02
CA LYS A 109 -17.82 8.31 8.82
C LYS A 109 -19.10 8.97 8.31
N ALA A 110 -20.00 9.41 9.21
CA ALA A 110 -21.26 10.06 8.84
C ALA A 110 -21.03 11.41 8.13
N ARG A 111 -20.17 12.25 8.69
CA ARG A 111 -19.79 13.55 8.11
C ARG A 111 -19.09 13.38 6.77
N LEU A 112 -18.19 12.40 6.65
CA LEU A 112 -17.48 12.16 5.39
C LEU A 112 -18.42 11.73 4.26
N LYS A 113 -19.49 10.97 4.55
CA LYS A 113 -20.49 10.61 3.53
C LYS A 113 -21.15 11.83 2.90
N GLU A 114 -21.45 12.86 3.68
CA GLU A 114 -22.04 14.10 3.17
C GLU A 114 -21.07 14.82 2.22
N VAL A 115 -19.79 14.90 2.62
CA VAL A 115 -18.73 15.47 1.77
C VAL A 115 -18.59 14.69 0.46
N TYR A 116 -18.52 13.36 0.53
CA TYR A 116 -18.43 12.50 -0.67
C TYR A 116 -19.63 12.66 -1.61
N ALA A 117 -20.84 12.82 -1.09
CA ALA A 117 -22.02 13.04 -1.91
C ALA A 117 -21.98 14.39 -2.66
N THR A 118 -21.21 15.35 -2.17
CA THR A 118 -21.05 16.67 -2.77
C THR A 118 -19.78 16.82 -3.61
N LEU A 119 -18.87 15.82 -3.60
CA LEU A 119 -17.71 15.81 -4.48
C LEU A 119 -18.18 15.61 -5.91
N VAL A 120 -18.05 16.65 -6.73
CA VAL A 120 -18.16 16.56 -8.18
C VAL A 120 -16.78 16.18 -8.69
N ALA A 121 -16.70 15.18 -9.58
CA ALA A 121 -15.45 14.92 -10.28
C ALA A 121 -15.01 16.22 -10.99
N PRO A 122 -13.74 16.62 -10.85
CA PRO A 122 -13.23 17.83 -11.50
C PRO A 122 -13.33 17.75 -13.02
#